data_AF-A0AB35ILI6-F1
#
_entry.id   AF-A0AB35ILI6-F1
#
_cell.length_a   1.000
_cell.length_b   1.000
_cell.length_c   1.000
_cell.angle_alpha   90.00
_cell.angle_beta   90.00
_cell.angle_gamma   90.00
#
_symmetry.space_group_name_H-M   'P 1'
#
loop_
_entity.id
_entity.type
_entity.pdbx_description
1 polymer ?
#
loop_
_entity_poly.entity_id
_entity_poly.type
_entity_poly.pdbx_seq_one_letter_code
_entity_poly.pdbx_strand_id
1 'polypeptide(L)'
;MKKMLLNYLDTRNKKIIAGISVFAVILASTLGIYALTKDNLPDFVLSDSKAIKLEYGDKYSVNGMKLLNTEGMDDEDKKILKNGLSIKSNFKYEDGKDYPAVGEYKITMIFNDDSLVKKVKVADTTAPELNTEFRDIDIVKGTDLATYDFTGLNLFNATDLSPVEAGYDSSAINSSTVGTYVLKVTAKDTSSNETTKELTVNITETPNENQELVTETVTNEDGTKSIRNTLRDKATAQDDTANTKISSNSSKGSSTNKKGSTGSS
;
A
#
# COMPACT_ATOMS: atom_id res chain seq x y z
N MET A 1 -4.60 76.72 -7.46
CA MET A 1 -4.64 75.25 -7.40
C MET A 1 -5.62 74.88 -6.28
N LYS A 2 -6.80 74.36 -6.68
CA LYS A 2 -7.86 73.64 -5.93
C LYS A 2 -7.93 73.83 -4.40
N LYS A 3 -8.84 74.64 -3.85
CA LYS A 3 -10.18 74.24 -3.35
C LYS A 3 -10.23 72.80 -2.79
N MET A 4 -10.25 72.65 -1.46
CA MET A 4 -11.36 72.06 -0.66
C MET A 4 -10.86 71.60 0.72
N LEU A 5 -11.11 72.45 1.73
CA LEU A 5 -11.41 72.01 3.09
C LEU A 5 -12.86 71.53 3.13
N LEU A 6 -13.10 70.49 3.93
CA LEU A 6 -14.39 70.05 4.49
C LEU A 6 -15.40 69.42 3.52
N ASN A 7 -15.43 68.09 3.51
CA ASN A 7 -16.57 67.31 4.02
C ASN A 7 -16.37 65.83 3.69
N TYR A 8 -16.24 64.97 4.71
CA TYR A 8 -17.22 63.91 4.97
C TYR A 8 -16.80 63.10 6.22
N LEU A 9 -16.89 63.72 7.39
CA LEU A 9 -17.35 63.00 8.59
C LEU A 9 -18.88 63.19 8.64
N ASP A 10 -19.58 62.58 7.69
CA ASP A 10 -21.03 62.35 7.83
C ASP A 10 -21.22 60.84 8.03
N THR A 11 -21.19 60.51 9.31
CA THR A 11 -21.61 59.23 9.89
C THR A 11 -23.13 59.14 9.82
N ARG A 12 -23.69 58.81 8.65
CA ARG A 12 -25.08 58.35 8.56
C ARG A 12 -25.20 57.18 7.59
N ASN A 13 -25.47 56.02 8.19
CA ASN A 13 -25.79 54.72 7.59
C ASN A 13 -24.63 53.95 6.94
N LYS A 14 -23.99 53.06 7.73
CA LYS A 14 -24.06 51.59 7.55
C LYS A 14 -23.15 50.86 8.57
N LYS A 15 -23.72 49.82 9.17
CA LYS A 15 -23.22 48.87 10.19
C LYS A 15 -21.69 48.73 10.27
N ILE A 16 -21.13 48.91 11.47
CA ILE A 16 -19.79 48.49 11.87
C ILE A 16 -19.66 46.98 11.59
N ILE A 17 -18.80 46.61 10.63
CA ILE A 17 -18.35 45.23 10.48
C ILE A 17 -17.03 45.12 11.24
N ALA A 18 -17.12 44.48 12.40
CA ALA A 18 -15.98 43.95 13.11
C ALA A 18 -15.21 42.98 12.19
N GLY A 19 -13.96 43.31 11.90
CA GLY A 19 -13.04 42.49 11.14
C GLY A 19 -11.66 42.55 11.77
N ILE A 20 -11.57 42.22 13.06
CA ILE A 20 -10.29 41.91 13.69
C ILE A 20 -9.82 40.61 13.03
N SER A 21 -8.94 40.72 12.04
CA SER A 21 -8.19 39.59 11.52
C SER A 21 -7.29 39.06 12.64
N VAL A 22 -7.77 38.02 13.33
CA VAL A 22 -7.10 37.31 14.44
C VAL A 22 -5.70 36.79 14.04
N PHE A 23 -5.35 36.79 12.75
CA PHE A 23 -4.04 36.38 12.26
C PHE A 23 -2.88 37.35 12.51
N ALA A 24 -3.14 38.64 12.79
CA ALA A 24 -2.07 39.61 13.02
C ALA A 24 -1.64 39.73 14.50
N VAL A 25 -2.43 39.20 15.44
CA VAL A 25 -2.26 39.48 16.89
C VAL A 25 -1.48 38.38 17.63
N ILE A 26 -1.28 37.19 17.04
CA ILE A 26 -0.56 36.09 17.72
C ILE A 26 0.97 36.20 17.60
N LEU A 27 1.51 37.05 16.72
CA LEU A 27 2.97 37.26 16.60
C LEU A 27 3.52 38.33 17.56
N ALA A 28 2.68 39.05 18.31
CA ALA A 28 3.09 40.22 19.09
C ALA A 28 3.28 39.98 20.59
N SER A 29 3.09 38.76 21.11
CA SER A 29 3.02 38.51 22.57
C SER A 29 4.04 37.54 23.14
N THR A 30 5.24 37.43 22.55
CA THR A 30 6.44 36.87 23.25
C THR A 30 7.75 37.60 22.92
N LEU A 31 7.69 38.88 22.52
CA LEU A 31 8.87 39.77 22.55
C LEU A 31 9.16 40.17 24.00
N GLY A 32 9.67 39.22 24.78
CA GLY A 32 10.51 39.56 25.93
C GLY A 32 11.79 40.18 25.37
N ILE A 33 11.86 41.51 25.35
CA ILE A 33 13.04 42.26 24.90
C ILE A 33 14.15 42.02 25.93
N TYR A 34 14.95 40.98 25.71
CA TYR A 34 16.33 40.97 26.18
C TYR A 34 17.12 41.75 25.13
N ALA A 35 17.71 42.88 25.52
CA ALA A 35 18.59 43.65 24.65
C ALA A 35 19.90 42.87 24.46
N LEU A 36 19.86 41.82 23.62
CA LEU A 36 21.04 41.07 23.22
C LEU A 36 21.62 41.78 21.99
N THR A 37 22.79 42.38 22.15
CA THR A 37 23.56 42.94 21.03
C THR A 37 23.93 41.82 20.06
N LYS A 38 23.91 42.09 18.74
CA LYS A 38 24.12 41.09 17.67
C LYS A 38 25.46 40.33 17.82
N ASP A 39 26.43 40.89 18.55
CA ASP A 39 27.75 40.32 18.85
C ASP A 39 27.74 39.18 19.90
N ASN A 40 26.65 38.98 20.64
CA ASN A 40 26.54 37.95 21.70
C ASN A 40 25.50 36.86 21.36
N LEU A 41 25.19 36.67 20.07
CA LEU A 41 24.24 35.64 19.64
C LEU A 41 24.98 34.33 19.33
N PRO A 42 24.37 33.17 19.66
CA PRO A 42 24.92 31.89 19.28
C PRO A 42 24.97 31.74 17.76
N ASP A 43 25.95 30.97 17.28
CA ASP A 43 26.07 30.62 15.87
C ASP A 43 24.78 29.93 15.37
N PHE A 44 24.26 30.44 14.24
CA PHE A 44 23.06 29.93 13.60
C PHE A 44 23.41 29.39 12.22
N VAL A 45 23.86 28.13 12.20
CA VAL A 45 24.33 27.42 10.99
C VAL A 45 23.74 26.02 10.94
N LEU A 46 23.52 25.48 9.74
CA LEU A 46 23.08 24.08 9.57
C LEU A 46 24.18 23.10 9.98
N SER A 47 23.80 21.99 10.60
CA SER A 47 24.73 20.88 10.86
C SER A 47 25.17 20.16 9.58
N ASP A 48 24.30 20.15 8.58
CA ASP A 48 24.56 19.59 7.25
C ASP A 48 23.75 20.35 6.20
N SER A 49 24.33 20.57 5.02
CA SER A 49 23.68 21.19 3.86
C SER A 49 22.90 20.19 2.98
N LYS A 50 23.15 18.88 3.10
CA LYS A 50 22.45 17.86 2.30
C LYS A 50 20.96 17.86 2.58
N ALA A 51 20.17 17.50 1.57
CA ALA A 51 18.74 17.30 1.77
C ALA A 51 18.49 16.09 2.68
N ILE A 52 17.50 16.20 3.58
CA ILE A 52 16.96 15.05 4.29
C ILE A 52 16.22 14.20 3.25
N LYS A 53 16.51 12.90 3.22
CA LYS A 53 15.73 11.93 2.45
C LYS A 53 14.75 11.27 3.40
N LEU A 54 13.49 11.22 3.00
CA LEU A 54 12.42 10.55 3.73
C LEU A 54 11.76 9.54 2.78
N GLU A 55 11.46 8.36 3.30
CA GLU A 55 10.67 7.36 2.59
C GLU A 55 9.19 7.74 2.65
N TYR A 56 8.44 7.47 1.57
CA TYR A 56 7.00 7.67 1.59
C TYR A 56 6.34 6.72 2.61
N GLY A 57 5.41 7.25 3.40
CA GLY A 57 4.82 6.52 4.54
C GLY A 57 5.54 6.73 5.88
N ASP A 58 6.78 7.25 5.88
CA ASP A 58 7.49 7.54 7.12
C ASP A 58 6.94 8.79 7.82
N LYS A 59 6.69 8.64 9.13
CA LYS A 59 6.37 9.77 9.99
C LYS A 59 7.60 10.64 10.19
N TYR A 60 7.44 11.94 10.01
CA TYR A 60 8.55 12.88 10.22
C TYR A 60 8.17 14.00 11.17
N SER A 61 8.92 14.12 12.28
CA SER A 61 8.80 15.20 13.25
C SER A 61 10.03 16.08 13.19
N VAL A 62 9.82 17.37 12.91
CA VAL A 62 10.91 18.34 12.78
C VAL A 62 11.51 18.64 14.16
N ASN A 63 12.80 18.37 14.31
CA ASN A 63 13.57 18.84 15.47
C ASN A 63 14.63 19.83 15.00
N GLY A 64 14.31 21.13 15.08
CA GLY A 64 15.18 22.19 14.55
C GLY A 64 16.58 22.21 15.18
N MET A 65 16.69 21.98 16.49
CA MET A 65 18.00 21.93 17.16
C MET A 65 18.91 20.82 16.61
N LYS A 66 18.35 19.68 16.19
CA LYS A 66 19.15 18.62 15.55
C LYS A 66 19.61 18.98 14.12
N LEU A 67 19.00 19.98 13.49
CA LEU A 67 19.35 20.44 12.15
C LEU A 67 20.39 21.56 12.16
N LEU A 68 20.71 22.09 13.34
CA LEU A 68 21.67 23.18 13.53
C LEU A 68 22.99 22.62 14.04
N ASN A 69 24.09 23.24 13.64
CA ASN A 69 25.39 22.96 14.21
C ASN A 69 25.43 23.58 15.62
N THR A 70 25.50 22.72 16.63
CA THR A 70 25.58 23.12 18.05
C THR A 70 26.77 22.47 18.74
N GLU A 71 27.67 21.87 17.95
CA GLU A 71 28.91 21.30 18.46
C GLU A 71 29.80 22.43 18.99
N GLY A 72 30.38 22.23 20.18
CA GLY A 72 31.19 23.24 20.85
C GLY A 72 30.41 24.40 21.51
N MET A 73 29.09 24.49 21.29
CA MET A 73 28.23 25.50 21.91
C MET A 73 28.00 25.20 23.40
N ASP A 74 28.03 26.22 24.24
CA ASP A 74 27.71 26.07 25.66
C ASP A 74 26.19 25.95 25.91
N ASP A 75 25.81 25.68 27.16
CA ASP A 75 24.41 25.42 27.50
C ASP A 75 23.54 26.70 27.51
N GLU A 76 24.12 27.87 27.75
CA GLU A 76 23.37 29.13 27.73
C GLU A 76 23.08 29.54 26.28
N ASP A 77 24.06 29.40 25.39
CA ASP A 77 23.90 29.60 23.95
C ASP A 77 22.86 28.65 23.34
N LYS A 78 22.91 27.35 23.70
CA LYS A 78 21.90 26.37 23.26
C LYS A 78 20.51 26.75 23.75
N LYS A 79 20.39 27.30 24.96
CA LYS A 79 19.12 27.74 25.55
C LYS A 79 18.60 29.00 24.86
N ILE A 80 19.46 29.97 24.57
CA ILE A 80 19.12 31.16 23.78
C ILE A 80 18.61 30.74 22.40
N LEU A 81 19.37 29.89 21.71
CA LEU A 81 19.01 29.39 20.38
C LEU A 81 17.68 28.63 20.43
N LYS A 82 17.53 27.66 21.33
CA LYS A 82 16.30 26.87 21.48
C LYS A 82 15.07 27.74 21.77
N ASN A 83 15.20 28.77 22.60
CA ASN A 83 14.09 29.64 22.98
C ASN A 83 13.73 30.64 21.87
N GLY A 84 14.71 31.09 21.08
CA GLY A 84 14.49 32.03 19.97
C GLY A 84 14.19 31.37 18.62
N LEU A 85 14.40 30.05 18.49
CA LEU A 85 14.24 29.33 17.23
C LEU A 85 12.76 29.17 16.85
N SER A 86 12.37 29.77 15.74
CA SER A 86 11.09 29.51 15.10
C SER A 86 11.27 28.56 13.92
N ILE A 87 10.37 27.59 13.79
CA ILE A 87 10.42 26.56 12.74
C ILE A 87 9.12 26.58 11.96
N LYS A 88 9.24 26.62 10.62
CA LYS A 88 8.11 26.49 9.69
C LYS A 88 8.45 25.42 8.66
N SER A 89 7.49 24.60 8.29
CA SER A 89 7.62 23.65 7.18
C SER A 89 6.51 23.88 6.17
N ASN A 90 6.75 23.49 4.92
CA ASN A 90 5.74 23.50 3.85
C ASN A 90 5.29 22.07 3.48
N PHE A 91 5.42 21.11 4.40
CA PHE A 91 5.00 19.73 4.16
C PHE A 91 3.53 19.70 3.76
N LYS A 92 3.25 18.92 2.71
CA LYS A 92 1.90 18.57 2.30
C LYS A 92 1.69 17.12 2.71
N TYR A 93 0.62 16.87 3.44
CA TYR A 93 0.25 15.54 3.91
C TYR A 93 -0.85 14.98 3.03
N GLU A 94 -0.84 13.68 2.85
CA GLU A 94 -1.96 12.95 2.25
C GLU A 94 -3.19 13.06 3.17
N ASP A 95 -4.40 13.00 2.59
CA ASP A 95 -5.63 13.20 3.34
C ASP A 95 -5.79 12.15 4.46
N GLY A 96 -5.97 12.63 5.69
CA GLY A 96 -6.06 11.77 6.89
C GLY A 96 -4.79 11.01 7.27
N LYS A 97 -3.61 11.33 6.70
CA LYS A 97 -2.33 10.66 7.00
C LYS A 97 -1.39 11.53 7.84
N ASP A 98 -0.47 10.89 8.56
CA ASP A 98 0.54 11.54 9.40
C ASP A 98 1.96 11.53 8.78
N TYR A 99 2.04 11.23 7.49
CA TYR A 99 3.25 11.32 6.66
C TYR A 99 3.03 12.25 5.47
N PRO A 100 4.09 12.93 4.98
CA PRO A 100 4.00 13.82 3.82
C PRO A 100 3.82 13.03 2.52
N ALA A 101 3.17 13.65 1.54
CA ALA A 101 3.11 13.16 0.16
C ALA A 101 4.50 13.16 -0.49
N VAL A 102 4.71 12.34 -1.52
CA VAL A 102 5.94 12.36 -2.33
C VAL A 102 6.19 13.75 -2.90
N GLY A 103 7.42 14.25 -2.78
CA GLY A 103 7.78 15.58 -3.27
C GLY A 103 8.98 16.24 -2.58
N GLU A 104 9.21 17.50 -2.93
CA GLU A 104 10.27 18.31 -2.36
C GLU A 104 9.71 19.39 -1.42
N TYR A 105 10.29 19.46 -0.23
CA TYR A 105 9.87 20.33 0.85
C TYR A 105 11.03 21.11 1.46
N LYS A 106 10.70 22.08 2.29
CA LYS A 106 11.61 22.98 2.98
C LYS A 106 11.18 23.13 4.43
N ILE A 107 12.16 22.99 5.32
CA ILE A 107 12.06 23.41 6.70
C ILE A 107 12.82 24.73 6.80
N THR A 108 12.11 25.79 7.17
CA THR A 108 12.66 27.13 7.40
C THR A 108 12.83 27.33 8.89
N MET A 109 14.06 27.55 9.31
CA MET A 109 14.44 27.90 10.67
C MET A 109 14.74 29.39 10.70
N ILE A 110 14.21 30.10 11.69
CA ILE A 110 14.35 31.54 11.83
C ILE A 110 14.86 31.82 13.23
N PHE A 111 15.93 32.61 13.33
CA PHE A 111 16.51 33.05 14.59
C PHE A 111 17.05 34.47 14.43
N ASN A 112 16.55 35.41 15.24
CA ASN A 112 16.97 36.81 15.26
C ASN A 112 17.12 37.46 13.87
N ASP A 113 16.04 37.39 13.08
CA ASP A 113 15.91 37.87 11.69
C ASP A 113 16.70 37.11 10.61
N ASP A 114 17.61 36.23 10.99
CA ASP A 114 18.32 35.35 10.07
C ASP A 114 17.50 34.08 9.78
N SER A 115 17.66 33.53 8.58
CA SER A 115 16.92 32.34 8.14
C SER A 115 17.80 31.29 7.49
N LEU A 116 17.56 30.03 7.87
CA LEU A 116 18.18 28.86 7.28
C LEU A 116 17.10 27.95 6.69
N VAL A 117 17.42 27.34 5.55
CA VAL A 117 16.52 26.44 4.85
C VAL A 117 17.15 25.06 4.73
N LYS A 118 16.52 24.06 5.35
CA LYS A 118 16.85 22.66 5.15
C LYS A 118 15.90 22.05 4.13
N LYS A 119 16.45 21.52 3.04
CA LYS A 119 15.68 20.81 2.01
C LYS A 119 15.32 19.40 2.50
N VAL A 120 14.12 18.95 2.14
CA VAL A 120 13.65 17.58 2.39
C VAL A 120 13.14 17.03 1.06
N LYS A 121 13.50 15.79 0.74
CA LYS A 121 12.97 15.04 -0.40
C LYS A 121 12.27 13.80 0.14
N VAL A 122 10.96 13.73 -0.08
CA VAL A 122 10.15 12.55 0.17
C VAL A 122 10.08 11.78 -1.13
N ALA A 123 10.56 10.55 -1.14
CA ALA A 123 10.51 9.66 -2.28
C ALA A 123 9.97 8.32 -1.81
N ASP A 124 9.19 7.69 -2.66
CA ASP A 124 8.78 6.32 -2.48
C ASP A 124 9.80 5.43 -3.20
N THR A 125 10.49 4.61 -2.43
CA THR A 125 11.55 3.69 -2.89
C THR A 125 11.27 2.25 -2.50
N THR A 126 10.11 1.99 -1.90
CA THR A 126 9.70 0.68 -1.43
C THR A 126 8.92 -0.02 -2.54
N ALA A 127 9.33 -1.23 -2.91
CA ALA A 127 8.61 -2.00 -3.93
C ALA A 127 7.33 -2.63 -3.35
N PRO A 128 6.29 -2.81 -4.18
CA PRO A 128 5.07 -3.50 -3.75
C PRO A 128 5.34 -4.89 -3.19
N GLU A 129 4.60 -5.27 -2.16
CA GLU A 129 4.57 -6.65 -1.71
C GLU A 129 3.67 -7.48 -2.63
N LEU A 130 4.18 -8.57 -3.18
CA LEU A 130 3.45 -9.47 -4.08
C LEU A 130 3.34 -10.84 -3.43
N ASN A 131 2.13 -11.31 -3.15
CA ASN A 131 1.89 -12.58 -2.47
C ASN A 131 0.95 -13.48 -3.27
N THR A 132 1.08 -14.80 -3.09
CA THR A 132 0.22 -15.81 -3.71
C THR A 132 -0.03 -16.92 -2.69
N GLU A 133 -1.26 -17.43 -2.68
CA GLU A 133 -1.59 -18.68 -2.00
C GLU A 133 -1.50 -19.89 -2.94
N PHE A 134 -1.30 -19.66 -4.25
CA PHE A 134 -1.20 -20.69 -5.25
C PHE A 134 0.24 -21.16 -5.42
N ARG A 135 0.42 -22.48 -5.42
CA ARG A 135 1.68 -23.12 -5.79
C ARG A 135 1.82 -23.21 -7.31
N ASP A 136 0.75 -23.59 -7.99
CA ASP A 136 0.75 -23.86 -9.43
C ASP A 136 -0.67 -23.91 -10.02
N ILE A 137 -0.78 -23.77 -11.33
CA ILE A 137 -2.05 -23.86 -12.06
C ILE A 137 -1.93 -24.75 -13.29
N ASP A 138 -3.02 -25.40 -13.67
CA ASP A 138 -3.14 -26.15 -14.91
C ASP A 138 -3.87 -25.32 -15.98
N ILE A 139 -3.33 -25.30 -17.20
CA ILE A 139 -3.95 -24.71 -18.39
C ILE A 139 -4.03 -25.79 -19.47
N VAL A 140 -5.13 -25.80 -20.23
CA VAL A 140 -5.32 -26.81 -21.28
C VAL A 140 -4.43 -26.50 -22.48
N LYS A 141 -3.87 -27.56 -23.08
CA LYS A 141 -3.13 -27.45 -24.34
C LYS A 141 -3.96 -26.78 -25.42
N GLY A 142 -3.33 -25.84 -26.12
CA GLY A 142 -3.93 -25.03 -27.18
C GLY A 142 -4.66 -23.78 -26.71
N THR A 143 -4.71 -23.48 -25.40
CA THR A 143 -5.26 -22.20 -24.91
C THR A 143 -4.48 -21.02 -25.48
N ASP A 144 -5.22 -20.02 -25.98
CA ASP A 144 -4.66 -18.73 -26.41
C ASP A 144 -4.29 -17.89 -25.18
N LEU A 145 -3.00 -17.83 -24.87
CA LEU A 145 -2.47 -17.09 -23.73
C LEU A 145 -2.49 -15.56 -23.92
N ALA A 146 -2.70 -15.07 -25.15
CA ALA A 146 -2.79 -13.63 -25.40
C ALA A 146 -4.11 -13.03 -24.90
N THR A 147 -5.18 -13.84 -24.86
CA THR A 147 -6.51 -13.45 -24.38
C THR A 147 -6.89 -14.13 -23.06
N TYR A 148 -5.98 -14.89 -22.45
CA TYR A 148 -6.25 -15.61 -21.21
C TYR A 148 -6.31 -14.64 -20.02
N ASP A 149 -7.41 -14.67 -19.28
CA ASP A 149 -7.65 -13.75 -18.16
C ASP A 149 -6.96 -14.24 -16.87
N PHE A 150 -5.65 -14.02 -16.77
CA PHE A 150 -4.91 -14.30 -15.54
C PHE A 150 -5.36 -13.44 -14.35
N THR A 151 -5.85 -12.22 -14.62
CA THR A 151 -6.30 -11.27 -13.59
C THR A 151 -7.55 -11.80 -12.89
N GLY A 152 -8.51 -12.33 -13.65
CA GLY A 152 -9.76 -12.90 -13.14
C GLY A 152 -9.58 -14.15 -12.28
N LEU A 153 -8.39 -14.77 -12.29
CA LEU A 153 -8.06 -15.90 -11.43
C LEU A 153 -7.61 -15.50 -10.02
N ASN A 154 -7.33 -14.21 -9.77
CA ASN A 154 -6.90 -13.69 -8.47
C ASN A 154 -5.72 -14.49 -7.86
N LEU A 155 -4.78 -14.93 -8.71
CA LEU A 155 -3.65 -15.77 -8.31
C LEU A 155 -2.69 -15.05 -7.35
N PHE A 156 -2.64 -13.73 -7.42
CA PHE A 156 -1.75 -12.89 -6.64
C PHE A 156 -2.51 -11.75 -5.98
N ASN A 157 -2.04 -11.36 -4.79
CA ASN A 157 -2.42 -10.15 -4.09
C ASN A 157 -1.19 -9.24 -4.01
N ALA A 158 -1.31 -8.05 -4.60
CA ALA A 158 -0.28 -7.03 -4.56
C ALA A 158 -0.72 -5.89 -3.63
N THR A 159 0.16 -5.46 -2.72
CA THR A 159 -0.13 -4.40 -1.76
C THR A 159 1.03 -3.43 -1.65
N ASP A 160 0.70 -2.15 -1.64
CA ASP A 160 1.64 -1.06 -1.39
C ASP A 160 0.90 0.17 -0.83
N LEU A 161 1.64 1.17 -0.33
CA LEU A 161 1.05 2.46 0.05
C LEU A 161 0.66 3.29 -1.17
N SER A 162 1.41 3.14 -2.27
CA SER A 162 1.12 3.69 -3.58
C SER A 162 0.19 2.76 -4.36
N PRO A 163 -0.59 3.27 -5.34
CA PRO A 163 -1.35 2.42 -6.25
C PRO A 163 -0.45 1.44 -6.99
N VAL A 164 -0.89 0.18 -7.12
CA VAL A 164 -0.12 -0.92 -7.72
C VAL A 164 -0.83 -1.45 -8.96
N GLU A 165 -0.06 -1.71 -10.01
CA GLU A 165 -0.50 -2.47 -11.18
C GLU A 165 0.27 -3.79 -11.25
N ALA A 166 -0.44 -4.89 -11.50
CA ALA A 166 0.16 -6.21 -11.69
C ALA A 166 0.08 -6.63 -13.16
N GLY A 167 1.21 -7.09 -13.71
CA GLY A 167 1.32 -7.61 -15.07
C GLY A 167 1.74 -9.08 -15.08
N TYR A 168 1.18 -9.83 -16.03
CA TYR A 168 1.45 -11.26 -16.23
C TYR A 168 2.22 -11.44 -17.55
N ASP A 169 3.38 -12.09 -17.46
CA ASP A 169 4.23 -12.43 -18.60
C ASP A 169 4.23 -13.96 -18.79
N SER A 170 3.48 -14.38 -19.81
CA SER A 170 3.33 -15.77 -20.24
C SER A 170 4.21 -16.13 -21.43
N SER A 171 5.16 -15.26 -21.83
CA SER A 171 5.97 -15.43 -23.04
C SER A 171 6.85 -16.70 -23.03
N ALA A 172 7.19 -17.20 -21.84
CA ALA A 172 7.94 -18.43 -21.67
C ALA A 172 7.08 -19.72 -21.74
N ILE A 173 5.75 -19.59 -21.81
CA ILE A 173 4.82 -20.71 -21.78
C ILE A 173 4.46 -21.13 -23.21
N ASN A 174 4.82 -22.37 -23.58
CA ASN A 174 4.36 -22.96 -24.83
C ASN A 174 3.05 -23.72 -24.60
N SER A 175 1.91 -23.05 -24.82
CA SER A 175 0.59 -23.68 -24.63
C SER A 175 0.29 -24.82 -25.60
N SER A 176 1.08 -25.03 -26.65
CA SER A 176 0.89 -26.12 -27.62
C SER A 176 1.52 -27.44 -27.19
N THR A 177 2.35 -27.45 -26.15
CA THR A 177 3.11 -28.63 -25.71
C THR A 177 2.86 -28.91 -24.24
N VAL A 178 2.41 -30.14 -23.92
CA VAL A 178 2.27 -30.59 -22.54
C VAL A 178 3.60 -30.50 -21.81
N GLY A 179 3.58 -29.96 -20.61
CA GLY A 179 4.78 -29.74 -19.82
C GLY A 179 4.57 -28.71 -18.73
N THR A 180 5.63 -28.44 -17.99
CA THR A 180 5.64 -27.45 -16.91
C THR A 180 6.44 -26.23 -17.35
N TYR A 181 5.86 -25.06 -17.13
CA TYR A 181 6.38 -23.76 -17.53
C TYR A 181 6.27 -22.77 -16.36
N VAL A 182 6.80 -21.57 -16.58
CA VAL A 182 6.81 -20.50 -15.59
C VAL A 182 6.04 -19.30 -16.11
N LEU A 183 5.06 -18.85 -15.33
CA LEU A 183 4.41 -17.56 -15.47
C LEU A 183 5.14 -16.55 -14.58
N LYS A 184 5.60 -15.45 -15.17
CA LYS A 184 6.22 -14.36 -14.40
C LYS A 184 5.19 -13.28 -14.12
N VAL A 185 5.06 -12.88 -12.86
CA VAL A 185 4.12 -11.84 -12.42
C VAL A 185 4.91 -10.71 -11.81
N THR A 186 4.69 -9.49 -12.28
CA THR A 186 5.38 -8.29 -11.81
C THR A 186 4.38 -7.28 -11.29
N ALA A 187 4.52 -6.89 -10.03
CA ALA A 187 3.79 -5.79 -9.42
C ALA A 187 4.65 -4.52 -9.45
N LYS A 188 4.06 -3.41 -9.88
CA LYS A 188 4.72 -2.12 -10.06
C LYS A 188 3.90 -1.01 -9.43
N ASP A 189 4.54 -0.15 -8.64
CA ASP A 189 3.90 1.06 -8.11
C ASP A 189 4.03 2.26 -9.07
N THR A 190 3.41 3.38 -8.70
CA THR A 190 3.48 4.65 -9.42
C THR A 190 4.88 5.29 -9.43
N SER A 191 5.75 4.89 -8.50
CA SER A 191 7.14 5.33 -8.37
C SER A 191 8.12 4.46 -9.17
N SER A 192 7.60 3.45 -9.87
CA SER A 192 8.33 2.45 -10.66
C SER A 192 9.19 1.49 -9.85
N ASN A 193 8.93 1.32 -8.55
CA ASN A 193 9.50 0.20 -7.82
C ASN A 193 8.73 -1.08 -8.19
N GLU A 194 9.44 -2.20 -8.30
CA GLU A 194 8.90 -3.44 -8.86
C GLU A 194 9.28 -4.66 -8.01
N THR A 195 8.32 -5.58 -7.87
CA THR A 195 8.55 -6.92 -7.33
C THR A 195 8.06 -7.95 -8.34
N THR A 196 8.90 -8.95 -8.62
CA THR A 196 8.55 -10.09 -9.48
C THR A 196 8.42 -11.37 -8.66
N LYS A 197 7.40 -12.17 -8.97
CA LYS A 197 7.31 -13.59 -8.56
C LYS A 197 7.03 -14.49 -9.76
N GLU A 198 7.34 -15.76 -9.57
CA GLU A 198 7.09 -16.81 -10.55
C GLU A 198 6.00 -17.75 -10.03
N LEU A 199 5.16 -18.25 -10.94
CA LEU A 199 4.17 -19.28 -10.67
C LEU A 199 4.33 -20.41 -11.68
N THR A 200 4.30 -21.64 -11.18
CA THR A 200 4.35 -22.82 -12.04
C THR A 200 3.04 -22.97 -12.80
N VAL A 201 3.13 -23.19 -14.11
CA VAL A 201 2.00 -23.48 -15.00
C VAL A 201 2.21 -24.82 -15.66
N ASN A 202 1.26 -25.74 -15.52
CA ASN A 202 1.28 -27.01 -16.24
C ASN A 202 0.33 -26.96 -17.42
N ILE A 203 0.84 -27.26 -18.61
CA ILE A 203 0.00 -27.47 -19.79
C ILE A 203 -0.46 -28.92 -19.78
N THR A 204 -1.77 -29.14 -19.66
CA THR A 204 -2.41 -30.46 -19.62
C THR A 204 -2.99 -30.84 -20.98
N GLU A 205 -3.23 -32.12 -21.22
CA GLU A 205 -3.88 -32.56 -22.47
C GLU A 205 -5.30 -31.99 -22.63
N THR A 206 -5.71 -31.86 -23.89
CA THR A 206 -7.08 -31.51 -24.27
C THR A 206 -8.00 -32.75 -24.12
N PRO A 207 -9.23 -32.62 -23.59
CA PRO A 207 -10.18 -33.74 -23.57
C PRO A 207 -10.45 -34.28 -24.99
N ASN A 208 -10.53 -35.60 -25.14
CA ASN A 208 -11.01 -36.22 -26.37
C ASN A 208 -12.56 -36.23 -26.44
N GLU A 209 -13.13 -36.73 -27.54
CA GLU A 209 -14.58 -36.73 -27.77
C GLU A 209 -15.41 -37.44 -26.68
N ASN A 210 -14.83 -38.45 -26.04
CA ASN A 210 -15.45 -39.24 -24.98
C ASN A 210 -15.15 -38.71 -23.58
N GLN A 211 -14.43 -37.59 -23.46
CA GLN A 211 -14.01 -37.02 -22.19
C GLN A 211 -14.59 -35.62 -21.97
N GLU A 212 -14.76 -35.28 -20.69
CA GLU A 212 -15.03 -33.94 -20.20
C GLU A 212 -13.88 -33.45 -19.33
N LEU A 213 -13.67 -32.13 -19.36
CA LEU A 213 -12.68 -31.45 -18.53
C LEU A 213 -13.36 -30.89 -17.30
N VAL A 214 -12.80 -31.21 -16.13
CA VAL A 214 -13.17 -30.62 -14.85
C VAL A 214 -11.99 -29.81 -14.34
N THR A 215 -12.22 -28.52 -14.09
CA THR A 215 -11.22 -27.61 -13.51
C THR A 215 -11.64 -27.23 -12.10
N GLU A 216 -10.79 -27.51 -11.12
CA GLU A 216 -11.07 -27.30 -9.70
C GLU A 216 -9.89 -26.63 -9.00
N THR A 217 -10.19 -25.80 -7.99
CA THR A 217 -9.15 -25.33 -7.06
C THR A 217 -9.06 -26.29 -5.89
N VAL A 218 -7.90 -26.87 -5.67
CA VAL A 218 -7.62 -27.81 -4.58
C VAL A 218 -6.65 -27.20 -3.58
N THR A 219 -6.78 -27.57 -2.31
CA THR A 219 -5.80 -27.23 -1.26
C THR A 219 -4.82 -28.38 -1.11
N ASN A 220 -3.54 -28.08 -1.20
CA ASN A 220 -2.44 -29.02 -1.03
C ASN A 220 -2.17 -29.29 0.46
N GLU A 221 -1.39 -30.33 0.74
CA GLU A 221 -1.01 -30.70 2.12
C GLU A 221 -0.25 -29.60 2.87
N ASP A 222 0.50 -28.77 2.14
CA ASP A 222 1.23 -27.62 2.69
C ASP A 222 0.35 -26.37 2.90
N GLY A 223 -0.96 -26.44 2.60
CA GLY A 223 -1.92 -25.35 2.74
C GLY A 223 -1.97 -24.41 1.53
N THR A 224 -1.09 -24.55 0.54
CA THR A 224 -1.18 -23.80 -0.73
C THR A 224 -2.33 -24.32 -1.58
N LYS A 225 -2.76 -23.51 -2.56
CA LYS A 225 -3.77 -23.90 -3.54
C LYS A 225 -3.14 -24.30 -4.87
N SER A 226 -3.84 -25.12 -5.64
CA SER A 226 -3.54 -25.36 -7.04
C SER A 226 -4.83 -25.36 -7.86
N ILE A 227 -4.79 -24.82 -9.07
CA ILE A 227 -5.86 -25.04 -10.06
C ILE A 227 -5.50 -26.32 -10.83
N ARG A 228 -6.39 -27.31 -10.83
CA ARG A 228 -6.16 -28.63 -11.41
C ARG A 228 -7.16 -28.95 -12.50
N ASN A 229 -6.65 -29.53 -13.57
CA ASN A 229 -7.45 -30.08 -14.65
C ASN A 229 -7.53 -31.61 -14.52
N THR A 230 -8.75 -32.14 -14.50
CA THR A 230 -9.00 -33.59 -14.51
C THR A 230 -9.85 -33.94 -15.72
N LEU A 231 -9.39 -34.92 -16.50
CA LEU A 231 -10.19 -35.51 -17.58
C LEU A 231 -11.04 -36.64 -17.01
N ARG A 232 -12.34 -36.62 -17.27
CA ARG A 232 -13.29 -37.67 -16.89
C ARG A 232 -13.97 -38.22 -18.12
N ASP A 233 -14.26 -39.52 -18.14
CA ASP A 233 -15.05 -40.10 -19.22
C ASP A 233 -16.49 -39.59 -19.12
N LYS A 234 -17.07 -39.20 -20.24
CA LYS A 234 -18.48 -38.84 -20.33
C LYS A 234 -19.30 -40.08 -19.95
N ALA A 235 -20.28 -39.89 -19.07
CA ALA A 235 -21.22 -40.96 -18.76
C ALA A 235 -21.91 -41.40 -20.07
N THR A 236 -21.70 -42.65 -20.49
CA THR A 236 -22.53 -43.26 -21.51
C THR A 236 -23.95 -43.33 -20.96
N ALA A 237 -24.91 -42.69 -21.64
CA ALA A 237 -26.31 -42.96 -21.39
C ALA A 237 -26.51 -44.48 -21.55
N GLN A 238 -26.71 -45.18 -20.44
CA GLN A 238 -27.23 -46.55 -20.51
C GLN A 238 -28.62 -46.42 -21.13
N ASP A 239 -28.74 -46.93 -22.35
CA ASP A 239 -30.02 -47.23 -22.96
C ASP A 239 -30.69 -48.30 -22.10
N ASP A 240 -31.55 -47.87 -21.16
CA ASP A 240 -32.40 -48.75 -20.37
C ASP A 240 -33.47 -49.36 -21.30
N THR A 241 -33.05 -50.34 -22.12
CA THR A 241 -33.98 -51.21 -22.82
C THR A 241 -34.58 -52.20 -21.81
N ALA A 242 -35.83 -51.92 -21.47
CA ALA A 242 -36.71 -52.59 -20.50
C ALA A 242 -36.56 -54.11 -20.31
N ASN A 243 -36.71 -54.56 -19.05
CA ASN A 243 -37.69 -55.61 -18.78
C ASN A 243 -38.37 -55.48 -17.41
N THR A 244 -39.68 -55.28 -17.48
CA THR A 244 -40.68 -55.27 -16.41
C THR A 244 -40.72 -56.57 -15.61
N LYS A 245 -40.67 -56.50 -14.27
CA LYS A 245 -41.54 -57.32 -13.41
C LYS A 245 -41.77 -56.71 -12.03
N ILE A 246 -43.04 -56.48 -11.76
CA ILE A 246 -43.69 -55.97 -10.54
C ILE A 246 -43.65 -57.02 -9.42
N SER A 247 -43.60 -56.54 -8.16
CA SER A 247 -44.27 -57.04 -6.92
C SER A 247 -43.29 -57.12 -5.73
N SER A 248 -43.24 -56.14 -4.82
CA SER A 248 -44.13 -55.92 -3.65
C SER A 248 -43.72 -56.67 -2.37
N ASN A 249 -43.45 -55.85 -1.34
CA ASN A 249 -43.84 -55.98 0.06
C ASN A 249 -43.00 -56.80 1.07
N SER A 250 -42.63 -56.08 2.15
CA SER A 250 -42.54 -56.47 3.57
C SER A 250 -41.75 -57.72 3.98
N SER A 251 -40.85 -57.59 4.97
CA SER A 251 -41.17 -57.81 6.41
C SER A 251 -39.93 -57.98 7.31
N LYS A 252 -40.13 -57.54 8.56
CA LYS A 252 -39.34 -57.76 9.79
C LYS A 252 -38.83 -59.20 9.95
N GLY A 253 -37.65 -59.35 10.55
CA GLY A 253 -37.23 -60.59 11.20
C GLY A 253 -35.86 -60.48 11.87
N SER A 254 -35.84 -60.35 13.20
CA SER A 254 -34.64 -60.40 14.02
C SER A 254 -34.14 -61.84 14.17
N SER A 255 -32.83 -62.05 14.32
CA SER A 255 -32.32 -62.94 15.38
C SER A 255 -30.85 -62.69 15.67
N THR A 256 -30.60 -62.49 16.96
CA THR A 256 -29.34 -62.55 17.69
C THR A 256 -28.67 -63.92 17.60
N ASN A 257 -27.34 -63.96 17.69
CA ASN A 257 -26.69 -64.88 18.63
C ASN A 257 -25.33 -64.41 19.15
N LYS A 258 -24.97 -64.96 20.30
CA LYS A 258 -24.15 -64.42 21.40
C LYS A 258 -22.70 -64.91 21.37
N LYS A 259 -21.78 -64.01 21.77
CA LYS A 259 -20.83 -64.09 22.91
C LYS A 259 -19.56 -64.98 22.86
N GLY A 260 -18.45 -64.33 23.24
CA GLY A 260 -17.31 -64.86 24.02
C GLY A 260 -15.95 -64.49 23.39
N SER A 261 -14.90 -64.03 24.08
CA SER A 261 -14.62 -63.76 25.50
C SER A 261 -13.21 -63.11 25.58
N THR A 262 -13.02 -62.14 26.50
CA THR A 262 -11.82 -61.85 27.34
C THR A 262 -10.40 -61.83 26.72
N GLY A 263 -9.47 -60.92 27.04
CA GLY A 263 -9.33 -60.07 28.22
C GLY A 263 -7.99 -59.31 28.19
N SER A 264 -7.83 -58.49 29.22
CA SER A 264 -6.84 -57.45 29.49
C SER A 264 -5.35 -57.82 29.33
N SER A 265 -4.56 -56.85 28.84
CA SER A 265 -3.53 -56.11 29.60
C SER A 265 -2.97 -54.98 28.78
#